data_AF-A0A0D7PTR6-F1
#
_entry.id   AF-A0A0D7PTR6-F1
#
_cell.length_a   1.000
_cell.length_b   1.000
_cell.length_c   1.000
_cell.angle_alpha   90.00
_cell.angle_beta   90.00
_cell.angle_gamma   90.00
#
_symmetry.space_group_name_H-M   'P 1'
#
loop_
_entity.id
_entity.type
_entity.pdbx_description
1 polymer ?
#
loop_
_entity_poly.entity_id
_entity_poly.type
_entity_poly.pdbx_seq_one_letter_code
_entity_poly.pdbx_strand_id
1 'polypeptide(L)'
;MNNKPIFVSTLSTQFKVTAKWRDNNAKRFAHDIRNADAAKRLLELESAIRVSDDEWTRFAPLVQDDAACLSAISETNRLVGFKEKPSDFTAWLESLHCSLTRR
;
A
#
# COMPACT_ATOMS: atom_id res chain seq x y z
N MET A 1 -10.84 3.62 -10.63
CA MET A 1 -11.39 3.77 -9.26
C MET A 1 -12.13 5.09 -9.24
N ASN A 2 -13.45 5.05 -9.06
CA ASN A 2 -14.28 6.16 -9.55
C ASN A 2 -14.44 7.32 -8.55
N ASN A 3 -13.96 7.18 -7.31
CA ASN A 3 -13.94 8.27 -6.33
C ASN A 3 -12.99 7.99 -5.15
N LYS A 4 -12.72 9.04 -4.36
CA LYS A 4 -11.82 9.04 -3.20
C LYS A 4 -12.19 8.01 -2.13
N PRO A 5 -13.46 7.85 -1.70
CA PRO A 5 -13.82 6.80 -0.73
C PRO A 5 -13.51 5.38 -1.21
N ILE A 6 -13.78 5.06 -2.48
CA ILE A 6 -13.46 3.74 -3.05
C ILE A 6 -11.95 3.52 -3.07
N PHE A 7 -11.17 4.54 -3.43
CA PHE A 7 -9.71 4.48 -3.40
C PHE A 7 -9.20 4.19 -1.98
N VAL A 8 -9.63 4.97 -0.99
CA VAL A 8 -9.27 4.78 0.43
C VAL A 8 -9.67 3.39 0.94
N SER A 9 -10.89 2.94 0.64
CA SER A 9 -11.36 1.59 1.01
C SER A 9 -10.52 0.51 0.35
N THR A 10 -10.10 0.72 -0.90
CA THR A 10 -9.24 -0.22 -1.61
C THR A 10 -7.84 -0.28 -0.98
N LEU A 11 -7.25 0.87 -0.65
CA LEU A 11 -5.97 0.92 0.07
C LEU A 11 -6.04 0.12 1.38
N SER A 12 -7.05 0.37 2.21
CA SER A 12 -7.25 -0.35 3.48
C SER A 12 -7.38 -1.86 3.26
N THR A 13 -8.19 -2.27 2.28
CA THR A 13 -8.36 -3.69 1.94
C THR A 13 -7.05 -4.32 1.50
N GLN A 14 -6.30 -3.67 0.61
CA GLN A 14 -5.04 -4.19 0.10
C GLN A 14 -3.97 -4.27 1.19
N PHE A 15 -3.86 -3.29 2.09
CA PHE A 15 -2.95 -3.39 3.23
C PHE A 15 -3.27 -4.60 4.10
N LYS A 16 -4.55 -4.80 4.46
CA LYS A 16 -4.98 -5.95 5.29
C LYS A 16 -4.72 -7.28 4.61
N VAL A 17 -5.02 -7.39 3.31
CA VAL A 17 -4.77 -8.60 2.52
C VAL A 17 -3.27 -8.91 2.46
N THR A 18 -2.43 -7.93 2.13
CA THR A 18 -0.98 -8.14 2.07
C THR A 18 -0.39 -8.42 3.45
N ALA A 19 -0.83 -7.72 4.50
CA ALA A 19 -0.38 -7.96 5.87
C ALA A 19 -0.72 -9.38 6.33
N LYS A 20 -1.94 -9.87 6.06
CA LYS A 20 -2.32 -11.26 6.37
C LYS A 20 -1.48 -12.27 5.60
N TRP A 21 -1.20 -12.01 4.32
CA TRP A 21 -0.32 -12.86 3.54
C TRP A 21 1.11 -12.88 4.12
N ARG A 22 1.63 -11.73 4.53
CA ARG A 22 2.94 -11.61 5.19
C ARG A 22 2.98 -12.34 6.53
N ASP A 23 1.97 -12.20 7.38
CA ASP A 23 1.87 -12.90 8.67
C ASP A 23 1.84 -14.44 8.47
N ASN A 24 1.06 -14.92 7.49
CA ASN A 24 1.06 -16.33 7.14
C ASN A 24 2.44 -16.83 6.66
N ASN A 25 3.18 -16.01 5.91
CA ASN A 25 4.56 -16.35 5.52
C ASN A 25 5.53 -16.29 6.71
N ALA A 26 5.36 -15.36 7.65
CA ALA A 26 6.17 -15.30 8.86
C ALA A 26 6.03 -16.58 9.69
N LYS A 27 4.81 -17.15 9.79
CA LYS A 27 4.57 -18.45 10.44
C LYS A 27 5.26 -19.62 9.73
N ARG A 28 5.31 -19.58 8.39
CA ARG A 28 5.97 -20.63 7.56
C ARG A 28 7.49 -20.53 7.59
N PHE A 29 8.01 -19.31 7.67
CA PHE A 29 9.43 -19.00 7.63
C PHE A 29 9.84 -18.22 8.89
N ALA A 30 9.72 -18.86 10.04
CA ALA A 30 9.88 -18.21 11.35
C ALA A 30 11.26 -17.56 11.59
N HIS A 31 12.29 -17.97 10.84
CA HIS A 31 13.63 -17.38 10.89
C HIS A 31 13.73 -16.08 10.06
N ASP A 32 12.77 -15.81 9.16
CA ASP A 32 12.72 -14.58 8.36
C ASP A 32 11.79 -13.55 9.00
N ILE A 33 12.37 -12.75 9.90
CA ILE A 33 11.67 -11.69 10.63
C ILE A 33 11.05 -10.62 9.71
N ARG A 34 11.55 -10.48 8.47
CA ARG A 34 11.12 -9.41 7.56
C ARG A 34 9.64 -9.52 7.20
N ASN A 35 9.10 -10.73 7.16
CA ASN A 35 7.67 -10.92 6.89
C ASN A 35 6.80 -10.43 8.07
N ALA A 36 7.21 -10.70 9.31
CA ALA A 36 6.49 -10.22 10.49
C ALA A 36 6.56 -8.68 10.58
N ASP A 37 7.74 -8.10 10.38
CA ASP A 37 7.93 -6.65 10.39
C ASP A 37 7.14 -5.95 9.28
N ALA A 38 7.17 -6.50 8.06
CA ALA A 38 6.37 -5.97 6.95
C ALA A 38 4.87 -6.07 7.24
N ALA A 39 4.39 -7.19 7.80
CA ALA A 39 2.98 -7.34 8.17
C ALA A 39 2.55 -6.26 9.18
N LYS A 40 3.33 -6.09 10.26
CA LYS A 40 3.09 -5.06 11.27
C LYS A 40 3.08 -3.67 10.64
N ARG A 41 4.07 -3.37 9.80
CA ARG A 41 4.21 -2.06 9.17
C ARG A 41 3.05 -1.72 8.25
N LEU A 42 2.57 -2.69 7.46
CA LEU A 42 1.40 -2.49 6.59
C LEU A 42 0.13 -2.17 7.39
N LEU A 43 -0.05 -2.76 8.58
CA LEU A 43 -1.18 -2.44 9.47
C LEU A 43 -1.05 -1.08 10.14
N GLU A 44 0.17 -0.66 10.49
CA GLU A 44 0.43 0.71 10.98
C GLU A 44 0.13 1.76 9.90
N LEU A 45 0.48 1.49 8.64
CA LEU A 45 0.13 2.37 7.52
C LEU A 45 -1.37 2.39 7.27
N GLU A 46 -2.04 1.24 7.40
CA GLU A 46 -3.50 1.13 7.22
C GLU A 46 -4.27 1.97 8.24
N SER A 47 -3.87 1.94 9.51
CA SER A 47 -4.52 2.74 10.55
C SER A 47 -4.26 4.25 10.40
N ALA A 48 -3.21 4.62 9.65
CA ALA A 48 -2.82 6.00 9.37
C ALA A 48 -3.35 6.52 8.02
N ILE A 49 -4.19 5.76 7.29
CA ILE A 49 -4.70 6.22 6.00
C ILE A 49 -5.44 7.54 6.16
N ARG A 50 -4.87 8.56 5.54
CA ARG A 50 -5.49 9.87 5.38
C ARG A 50 -5.09 10.41 4.02
N VAL A 51 -6.07 10.59 3.16
CA VAL A 51 -5.89 11.22 1.85
C VAL A 51 -6.61 12.56 1.90
N SER A 52 -5.87 13.65 1.76
CA SER A 52 -6.40 15.01 1.61
C SER A 52 -7.06 15.19 0.24
N ASP A 53 -7.79 16.29 0.05
CA ASP A 53 -8.39 16.59 -1.25
C ASP A 53 -7.34 16.98 -2.30
N ASP A 54 -6.24 17.60 -1.88
CA ASP A 54 -5.10 17.92 -2.75
C ASP A 54 -4.39 16.65 -3.23
N GLU A 55 -4.12 15.71 -2.33
CA GLU A 55 -3.59 14.39 -2.70
C GLU A 55 -4.56 13.66 -3.62
N TRP A 56 -5.86 13.67 -3.31
CA TRP A 56 -6.84 13.04 -4.19
C TRP A 56 -6.86 13.67 -5.58
N THR A 57 -6.76 14.99 -5.70
CA THR A 57 -6.72 15.69 -6.98
C THR A 57 -5.52 15.25 -7.82
N ARG A 58 -4.37 14.99 -7.19
CA ARG A 58 -3.17 14.42 -7.84
C ARG A 58 -3.39 12.97 -8.29
N PHE A 59 -4.04 12.15 -7.48
CA PHE A 59 -4.21 10.71 -7.75
C PHE A 59 -5.38 10.38 -8.67
N ALA A 60 -6.48 11.13 -8.61
CA ALA A 60 -7.70 10.90 -9.36
C ALA A 60 -7.46 10.59 -10.85
N PRO A 61 -6.63 11.34 -11.61
CA PRO A 61 -6.38 11.03 -13.01
C PRO A 61 -5.55 9.75 -13.22
N LEU A 62 -4.72 9.36 -12.24
CA LEU A 62 -3.81 8.20 -12.34
C LEU A 62 -4.48 6.87 -12.00
N VAL A 63 -5.60 6.91 -11.26
CA VAL A 63 -6.27 5.71 -10.75
C VAL A 63 -7.53 5.35 -11.55
N GLN A 64 -7.70 5.88 -12.76
CA GLN A 64 -8.87 5.61 -13.62
C GLN A 64 -8.95 4.13 -14.01
N ASP A 65 -7.82 3.52 -14.37
CA ASP A 65 -7.72 2.09 -14.61
C ASP A 65 -7.57 1.33 -13.29
N ASP A 66 -8.61 0.58 -12.92
CA ASP A 66 -8.68 -0.21 -11.69
C ASP A 66 -7.60 -1.29 -11.63
N ALA A 67 -7.38 -2.02 -12.74
CA ALA A 67 -6.41 -3.11 -12.79
C ALA A 67 -4.99 -2.58 -12.67
N ALA A 68 -4.72 -1.47 -13.36
CA ALA A 68 -3.49 -0.74 -13.23
C ALA A 68 -3.25 -0.30 -11.78
N CYS A 69 -4.21 0.41 -11.18
CA CYS A 69 -4.09 0.92 -9.83
C CYS A 69 -3.85 -0.20 -8.79
N LEU A 70 -4.63 -1.29 -8.85
CA LEU A 70 -4.45 -2.44 -7.96
C LEU A 70 -3.07 -3.06 -8.09
N SER A 71 -2.55 -3.19 -9.30
CA SER A 71 -1.19 -3.69 -9.54
C SER A 71 -0.13 -2.78 -8.91
N ALA A 72 -0.28 -1.45 -9.00
CA ALA A 72 0.66 -0.50 -8.37
C ALA A 72 0.61 -0.59 -6.84
N ILE A 73 -0.59 -0.68 -6.26
CA ILE A 73 -0.76 -0.83 -4.81
C ILE A 73 -0.11 -2.12 -4.32
N SER A 74 -0.36 -3.23 -5.03
CA SER A 74 0.21 -4.53 -4.70
C SER A 74 1.74 -4.52 -4.73
N GLU A 75 2.34 -3.94 -5.77
CA GLU A 75 3.80 -3.82 -5.86
C GLU A 75 4.35 -2.92 -4.74
N THR A 76 3.73 -1.75 -4.51
CA THR A 76 4.14 -0.84 -3.42
C THR A 76 4.10 -1.55 -2.07
N ASN A 77 3.03 -2.30 -1.77
CA ASN A 77 2.91 -3.09 -0.54
C ASN A 77 3.95 -4.22 -0.45
N ARG A 78 4.31 -4.85 -1.57
CA ARG A 78 5.32 -5.91 -1.60
C ARG A 78 6.70 -5.39 -1.19
N LEU A 79 7.01 -4.12 -1.50
CA LEU A 79 8.30 -3.50 -1.20
C LEU A 79 8.44 -3.08 0.27
N VAL A 80 7.34 -2.84 0.98
CA VAL A 80 7.32 -2.44 2.40
C VAL A 80 8.03 -3.47 3.28
N GLY A 81 8.97 -3.00 4.09
CA GLY A 81 9.74 -3.81 5.03
C GLY A 81 10.91 -4.58 4.41
N PHE A 82 11.06 -4.54 3.07
CA PHE A 82 12.13 -5.23 2.35
C PHE A 82 13.06 -4.22 1.67
N LYS A 83 12.58 -3.60 0.59
CA LYS A 83 13.34 -2.59 -0.18
C LYS A 83 12.96 -1.19 0.24
N GLU A 84 11.70 -0.98 0.59
CA GLU A 84 11.17 0.31 1.03
C GLU A 84 10.77 0.26 2.50
N LYS A 85 11.10 1.32 3.22
CA LYS A 85 10.75 1.51 4.64
C LYS A 85 10.11 2.88 4.80
N PRO A 86 8.88 3.07 4.29
CA PRO A 86 8.21 4.36 4.40
C PRO A 86 8.08 4.74 5.88
N SER A 87 8.42 5.98 6.23
CA SER A 87 8.36 6.53 7.59
C SER A 87 6.92 6.70 8.10
N ASP A 88 5.98 6.88 7.19
CA ASP A 88 4.56 7.13 7.42
C ASP A 88 3.73 6.83 6.16
N PHE A 89 2.42 7.05 6.25
CA PHE A 89 1.50 6.85 5.12
C PHE A 89 1.77 7.80 3.95
N THR A 90 2.17 9.05 4.21
CA THR A 90 2.48 10.02 3.15
C THR A 90 3.69 9.58 2.33
N ALA A 91 4.75 9.08 2.96
CA ALA A 91 5.91 8.51 2.28
C ALA A 91 5.52 7.29 1.43
N TRP A 92 4.65 6.42 1.95
CA TRP A 92 4.10 5.29 1.19
C TRP A 92 3.28 5.76 -0.02
N LEU A 93 2.48 6.81 0.17
CA LEU A 93 1.63 7.38 -0.89
C LEU A 93 2.50 7.96 -2.01
N GLU A 94 3.61 8.63 -1.71
CA GLU A 94 4.55 9.11 -2.73
C GLU A 94 5.23 7.95 -3.50
N SER A 95 5.54 6.82 -2.85
CA SER A 95 6.00 5.60 -3.56
C SER A 95 4.93 5.06 -4.52
N LEU A 96 3.65 5.06 -4.11
CA LEU A 96 2.54 4.67 -4.97
C LEU A 96 2.42 5.62 -6.17
N HIS A 97 2.50 6.93 -5.94
CA HIS A 97 2.46 7.93 -7.00
C HIS A 97 3.56 7.65 -8.04
N CYS A 98 4.80 7.47 -7.59
CA CYS A 98 5.92 7.12 -8.48
C CYS A 98 5.66 5.84 -9.29
N SER A 99 5.03 4.82 -8.68
CA SER A 99 4.69 3.56 -9.34
C SER A 99 3.55 3.70 -10.37
N LEU A 100 2.66 4.67 -10.18
CA LEU A 100 1.57 4.97 -11.12
C LEU A 100 2.07 5.82 -12.30
N THR A 101 3.04 6.71 -12.10
CA THR A 101 3.56 7.60 -13.15
C THR A 101 4.63 6.97 -14.05
N ARG A 102 5.23 5.84 -13.64
CA ARG A 102 6.24 5.11 -14.44
C ARG A 102 5.64 4.13 -15.47
N ARG A 103 4.32 4.17 -15.66
CA ARG A 103 3.56 3.26 -16.52
C ARG A 103 3.55 3.72 -17.97
#